data_AF-A0A8T5Y594-F1
#
_entry.id   AF-A0A8T5Y594-F1
#
_cell.length_a   1.000
_cell.length_b   1.000
_cell.length_c   1.000
_cell.angle_alpha   90.00
_cell.angle_beta   90.00
_cell.angle_gamma   90.00
#
_symmetry.space_group_name_H-M   'P 1'
#
loop_
_entity.id
_entity.type
_entity.pdbx_description
1 polymer ?
#
loop_
_entity_poly.entity_id
_entity_poly.type
_entity_poly.pdbx_seq_one_letter_code
_entity_poly.pdbx_strand_id
1 'polypeptide(L)'
;MNDSGKPSFHDDRDGLLATVESLKKQIYRQQMELDILNKAAEIIKKDQGIDPRKLANKEKASLIDALRTRYPLNELLRMTGMPKSSYFYQKESKMCPDKYASLREEV
;
A
#
# COMPACT_ATOMS: atom_id res chain seq x y z
N MET A 1 -21.14 51.82 6.48
CA MET A 1 -22.15 50.81 6.82
C MET A 1 -21.42 49.48 6.75
N ASN A 2 -20.99 48.96 7.91
CA ASN A 2 -20.16 47.76 7.98
C ASN A 2 -21.08 46.59 8.31
N ASP A 3 -21.61 45.94 7.28
CA ASP A 3 -22.36 44.70 7.44
C ASP A 3 -21.36 43.59 7.76
N SER A 4 -21.19 43.34 9.06
CA SER A 4 -20.30 42.33 9.59
C SER A 4 -21.04 41.00 9.40
N GLY A 5 -20.75 40.32 8.29
CA GLY A 5 -21.21 38.97 8.02
C GLY A 5 -20.82 38.07 9.19
N LYS A 6 -21.78 37.79 10.07
CA LYS A 6 -21.62 36.81 11.14
C LYS A 6 -21.30 35.47 10.47
N PRO A 7 -20.23 34.75 10.88
CA PRO A 7 -20.02 33.39 10.40
C PRO A 7 -21.28 32.60 10.77
N SER A 8 -21.94 32.02 9.76
CA SER A 8 -23.19 31.32 10.00
C SER A 8 -22.84 29.99 10.67
N PHE A 9 -23.69 29.50 11.58
CA PHE A 9 -23.50 28.18 12.20
C PHE A 9 -23.33 27.02 11.19
N HIS A 10 -23.71 27.24 9.93
CA HIS A 10 -23.48 26.29 8.84
C HIS A 10 -21.99 26.20 8.46
N ASP A 11 -21.25 27.30 8.52
CA ASP A 11 -19.83 27.37 8.16
C ASP A 11 -18.97 26.57 9.15
N ASP A 12 -19.30 26.64 10.44
CA ASP A 12 -18.63 25.85 11.49
C ASP A 12 -18.92 24.36 11.34
N ARG A 13 -20.17 24.00 10.99
CA ARG A 13 -20.58 22.61 10.74
C ARG A 13 -19.84 22.03 9.53
N ASP A 14 -19.73 22.79 8.45
CA ASP A 14 -19.05 22.35 7.24
C ASP A 14 -17.54 22.22 7.47
N GLY A 15 -16.94 23.14 8.23
CA GLY A 15 -15.55 23.04 8.68
C GLY A 15 -15.28 21.80 9.55
N LEU A 16 -16.21 21.49 10.48
CA LEU A 16 -16.15 20.28 11.29
C LEU A 16 -16.27 19.01 10.45
N LEU A 17 -17.19 18.98 9.48
CA LEU A 17 -17.34 17.85 8.54
C LEU A 17 -16.08 17.63 7.71
N ALA A 18 -15.51 18.69 7.14
CA ALA A 18 -14.25 18.61 6.39
C ALA A 18 -13.10 18.08 7.26
N THR A 19 -13.03 18.49 8.52
CA THR A 19 -12.03 18.00 9.48
C THR A 19 -12.21 16.51 9.75
N VAL A 20 -13.44 16.05 9.99
CA VAL A 20 -13.75 14.63 10.20
C VAL A 20 -13.38 13.80 8.98
N GLU A 21 -13.67 14.26 7.76
CA GLU A 21 -13.27 13.58 6.53
C GLU A 21 -11.76 13.48 6.38
N SER A 22 -11.03 14.56 6.68
CA SER A 22 -9.57 14.56 6.66
C SER A 22 -9.00 13.55 7.65
N LEU A 23 -9.52 13.52 8.88
CA LEU A 23 -9.09 12.57 9.91
C LEU A 23 -9.37 11.12 9.50
N LYS A 24 -10.56 10.84 8.94
CA LYS A 24 -10.88 9.50 8.41
C LYS A 24 -9.91 9.07 7.31
N LYS A 25 -9.54 9.98 6.40
CA LYS A 25 -8.53 9.71 5.36
C LYS A 25 -7.14 9.44 5.95
N GLN A 26 -6.76 10.16 7.00
CA GLN A 26 -5.48 9.94 7.71
C GLN A 26 -5.45 8.58 8.40
N ILE A 27 -6.51 8.22 9.14
CA ILE A 27 -6.63 6.91 9.79
C ILE A 27 -6.53 5.78 8.76
N TYR A 28 -7.23 5.91 7.63
CA TYR A 28 -7.16 4.93 6.55
C TYR A 28 -5.74 4.74 6.02
N ARG A 29 -5.00 5.84 5.78
CA ARG A 29 -3.60 5.78 5.33
C ARG A 29 -2.68 5.14 6.35
N GLN A 30 -2.82 5.51 7.63
CA GLN A 30 -2.03 4.96 8.72
C GLN A 30 -2.29 3.47 8.90
N GLN A 31 -3.55 3.04 8.82
CA GLN A 31 -3.90 1.61 8.90
C GLN A 31 -3.27 0.82 7.75
N MET A 32 -3.29 1.36 6.53
CA MET A 32 -2.64 0.74 5.39
C MET A 32 -1.12 0.61 5.59
N GLU A 33 -0.46 1.65 6.12
CA GLU A 33 0.97 1.63 6.38
C GLU A 33 1.34 0.58 7.43
N LEU A 34 0.57 0.49 8.52
CA LEU A 34 0.75 -0.54 9.54
C LEU A 34 0.57 -1.96 8.97
N ASP A 35 -0.45 -2.17 8.14
CA ASP A 35 -0.69 -3.48 7.53
C ASP A 35 0.45 -3.89 6.57
N ILE A 36 1.00 -2.93 5.81
CA ILE A 36 2.20 -3.12 4.98
C ILE A 36 3.40 -3.50 5.85
N LEU A 37 3.66 -2.77 6.93
CA LEU A 37 4.79 -3.05 7.82
C LEU A 37 4.66 -4.42 8.49
N ASN A 38 3.47 -4.77 8.97
CA ASN A 38 3.20 -6.07 9.58
C ASN A 38 3.41 -7.21 8.57
N LYS A 39 2.90 -7.10 7.34
CA LYS A 39 3.14 -8.12 6.32
C LYS A 39 4.58 -8.19 5.84
N ALA A 40 5.27 -7.06 5.78
CA ALA A 40 6.70 -7.04 5.49
C ALA A 40 7.49 -7.75 6.62
N ALA A 41 7.12 -7.55 7.88
CA ALA A 41 7.72 -8.24 9.03
C ALA A 41 7.56 -9.77 8.91
N GLU A 42 6.35 -10.24 8.60
CA GLU A 42 6.05 -11.66 8.44
C GLU A 42 6.86 -12.31 7.31
N ILE A 43 7.08 -11.60 6.20
CA ILE A 43 7.84 -12.10 5.05
C ILE A 43 9.35 -12.15 5.35
N ILE A 44 9.90 -11.08 5.93
CA ILE A 44 11.34 -10.97 6.13
C ILE A 44 11.81 -11.90 7.27
N LYS A 45 10.98 -12.16 8.30
CA LYS A 45 11.35 -12.93 9.53
C LYS A 45 12.68 -12.48 10.19
N LYS A 46 13.25 -11.33 9.84
CA LYS A 46 14.52 -10.82 10.38
C LYS A 46 14.27 -9.57 11.21
N ASP A 47 14.94 -9.52 12.36
CA ASP A 47 14.90 -8.42 13.34
C ASP A 47 15.64 -7.14 12.91
N GLN A 48 16.20 -7.09 11.69
CA GLN A 48 16.88 -5.90 11.18
C GLN A 48 15.88 -5.04 10.42
N GLY A 49 15.34 -4.01 11.09
CA GLY A 49 14.67 -2.83 10.53
C GLY A 49 13.90 -3.03 9.21
N ILE A 50 12.57 -3.09 9.29
CA ILE A 50 11.70 -3.32 8.14
C ILE A 50 11.55 -2.04 7.32
N ASP A 51 12.20 -1.97 6.16
CA ASP A 51 11.92 -0.95 5.13
C ASP A 51 11.20 -1.61 3.94
N PRO A 52 9.87 -1.43 3.80
CA PRO A 52 9.09 -1.99 2.70
C PRO A 52 9.59 -1.57 1.31
N ARG A 53 10.34 -0.46 1.20
CA ARG A 53 10.89 0.00 -0.08
C ARG A 53 12.18 -0.71 -0.45
N LYS A 54 12.91 -1.26 0.51
CA LYS A 54 14.15 -2.04 0.29
C LYS A 54 13.88 -3.53 0.07
N LEU A 55 12.64 -3.98 0.23
CA LEU A 55 12.20 -5.33 -0.12
C LEU A 55 12.52 -5.66 -1.60
N ALA A 56 12.87 -6.92 -1.85
CA ALA A 56 13.01 -7.43 -3.20
C ALA A 56 11.67 -7.37 -3.95
N ASN A 57 11.71 -7.22 -5.27
CA ASN A 57 10.48 -7.14 -6.08
C ASN A 57 9.59 -8.39 -5.94
N LYS A 58 10.15 -9.57 -5.68
CA LYS A 58 9.37 -10.79 -5.41
C LYS A 58 8.61 -10.72 -4.07
N GLU A 59 9.24 -10.16 -3.05
CA GLU A 59 8.66 -9.99 -1.71
C GLU A 59 7.58 -8.92 -1.74
N LYS A 60 7.85 -7.77 -2.36
CA LYS A 60 6.87 -6.70 -2.59
C LYS A 60 5.63 -7.21 -3.31
N ALA A 61 5.79 -8.02 -4.36
CA ALA A 61 4.65 -8.59 -5.09
C ALA A 61 3.81 -9.50 -4.18
N SER A 62 4.45 -10.34 -3.35
CA SER A 62 3.77 -11.23 -2.40
C SER A 62 3.03 -10.45 -1.31
N LEU A 63 3.63 -9.37 -0.80
CA LEU A 63 3.00 -8.45 0.15
C LEU A 63 1.77 -7.78 -0.46
N ILE A 64 1.89 -7.28 -1.69
CA ILE A 64 0.80 -6.64 -2.42
C ILE A 64 -0.34 -7.65 -2.65
N ASP A 65 -0.03 -8.88 -3.05
CA ASP A 65 -1.03 -9.93 -3.26
C ASP A 65 -1.80 -10.26 -1.96
N ALA A 66 -1.12 -10.30 -0.81
CA ALA A 66 -1.74 -10.55 0.48
C ALA A 66 -2.68 -9.40 0.93
N LEU A 67 -2.30 -8.15 0.66
CA LEU A 67 -3.08 -6.96 1.03
C LEU A 67 -4.13 -6.55 -0.01
N ARG A 68 -4.10 -7.17 -1.19
CA ARG A 68 -5.01 -6.93 -2.32
C ARG A 68 -6.48 -7.13 -1.97
N THR A 69 -6.77 -7.96 -0.96
CA THR A 69 -8.11 -8.26 -0.47
C THR A 69 -8.74 -7.08 0.28
N ARG A 70 -7.93 -6.23 0.91
CA ARG A 70 -8.36 -5.11 1.75
C ARG A 70 -8.14 -3.74 1.10
N TYR A 71 -7.15 -3.63 0.21
CA TYR A 71 -6.73 -2.36 -0.37
C TYR A 71 -6.59 -2.39 -1.90
N PRO A 72 -6.84 -1.27 -2.59
CA PRO A 72 -6.69 -1.19 -4.03
C PRO A 72 -5.20 -1.25 -4.44
N LEU A 73 -4.90 -1.94 -5.55
CA LEU A 73 -3.54 -2.13 -6.06
C LEU A 73 -2.79 -0.81 -6.26
N ASN A 74 -3.47 0.20 -6.79
CA ASN A 74 -2.83 1.48 -7.11
C ASN A 74 -2.25 2.16 -5.86
N GLU A 75 -2.90 2.02 -4.71
CA GLU A 75 -2.42 2.58 -3.44
C GLU A 75 -1.26 1.75 -2.89
N LEU A 76 -1.38 0.42 -2.92
CA LEU A 76 -0.33 -0.50 -2.48
C LEU A 76 0.97 -0.32 -3.29
N LEU A 77 0.87 -0.14 -4.62
CA LEU A 77 2.02 0.12 -5.49
C LEU A 77 2.72 1.44 -5.13
N ARG A 78 1.93 2.51 -4.85
CA ARG A 78 2.50 3.80 -4.43
C ARG A 78 3.22 3.69 -3.09
N MET A 79 2.62 3.01 -2.11
CA MET A 79 3.20 2.88 -0.77
C MET A 79 4.47 2.04 -0.75
N THR A 80 4.51 0.95 -1.52
CA THR A 80 5.67 0.04 -1.64
C THR A 80 6.76 0.53 -2.61
N GLY A 81 6.47 1.57 -3.40
CA GLY A 81 7.37 2.07 -4.44
C GLY A 81 7.60 1.08 -5.59
N MET A 82 6.65 0.19 -5.86
CA MET A 82 6.74 -0.81 -6.93
C MET A 82 6.07 -0.30 -8.21
N PRO A 83 6.76 -0.30 -9.36
CA PRO A 83 6.13 -0.03 -10.65
C PRO A 83 5.08 -1.08 -11.01
N LYS A 84 3.99 -0.64 -11.65
CA LYS A 84 2.90 -1.53 -12.09
C LYS A 84 3.40 -2.66 -13.00
N SER A 85 4.29 -2.35 -13.95
CA SER A 85 4.90 -3.35 -14.85
C SER A 85 5.67 -4.43 -14.07
N SER A 86 6.46 -4.04 -13.07
CA SER A 86 7.20 -4.97 -12.21
C SER A 86 6.28 -5.90 -11.42
N TYR A 87 5.13 -5.39 -10.94
CA TYR A 87 4.13 -6.21 -10.27
C TYR A 87 3.56 -7.29 -11.20
N PHE A 88 3.10 -6.91 -12.39
CA PHE A 88 2.53 -7.89 -13.34
C PHE A 88 3.57 -8.89 -13.83
N TYR A 89 4.80 -8.46 -14.08
CA TYR A 89 5.90 -9.37 -14.42
C TYR A 89 6.12 -10.42 -13.32
N GLN A 90 6.16 -10.01 -12.05
CA GLN A 90 6.33 -10.98 -10.96
C GLN A 90 5.11 -11.87 -10.75
N LYS A 91 3.90 -11.36 -11.00
CA LYS A 91 2.68 -12.16 -10.96
C LYS A 91 2.68 -13.25 -12.03
N GLU A 92 3.05 -12.90 -13.26
CA GLU A 92 3.17 -13.85 -14.37
C GLU A 92 4.30 -14.85 -14.15
N SER A 93 5.46 -14.39 -13.69
CA SER A 93 6.60 -15.27 -13.38
C SER A 93 6.28 -16.30 -12.29
N LYS A 94 5.34 -16.04 -11.39
CA LYS A 94 4.86 -17.02 -10.40
C LYS A 94 3.88 -18.03 -11.00
N MET A 95 3.14 -17.65 -12.04
CA MET A 95 2.13 -18.50 -12.68
C MET A 95 2.73 -19.42 -13.74
N CYS A 96 3.82 -18.99 -14.38
CA CYS A 96 4.51 -19.78 -15.38
C CYS A 96 5.55 -20.70 -14.71
N PRO A 97 5.44 -22.03 -14.84
CA PRO A 97 6.52 -22.93 -14.46
C PRO A 97 7.79 -22.63 -15.27
N ASP A 98 8.96 -22.84 -14.67
CA ASP A 98 10.25 -22.55 -15.30
C ASP A 98 10.38 -23.35 -16.61
N LYS A 99 10.38 -22.64 -17.74
CA LYS A 99 10.52 -23.20 -19.08
C LYS A 99 11.81 -24.03 -19.23
N TYR A 100 12.82 -23.75 -18.40
CA TYR A 100 14.11 -24.41 -18.41
C TYR A 100 14.34 -25.29 -17.18
N ALA A 101 13.29 -25.64 -16.42
CA ALA A 101 13.40 -26.54 -15.26
C ALA A 101 14.14 -27.83 -15.65
N SER A 102 13.80 -28.41 -16.81
CA SER A 102 14.41 -29.62 -17.33
C SER A 102 15.90 -29.49 -17.69
N LEU A 103 16.38 -28.29 -18.06
CA LEU A 103 17.80 -28.09 -18.38
C LEU A 103 18.68 -27.86 -17.15
N ARG A 104 18.08 -27.63 -15.97
CA ARG A 104 18.82 -27.43 -14.71
C ARG A 104 19.01 -28.71 -13.90
N GLU A 105 18.24 -29.76 -14.17
CA GLU A 105 18.38 -31.08 -13.53
C GLU A 105 19.51 -31.93 -14.14
N GLU A 106 20.09 -31.51 -15.27
CA GLU A 106 21.11 -32.27 -16.02
C GLU A 106 22.56 -31.83 -15.69
N VAL A 107 22.80 -31.26 -14.50
CA VAL A 107 24.14 -30.86 -14.01
C VAL A 107 24.53 -31.66 -12.77
#